data_AF-A0A3D0IC52-F1
#
_entry.id   AF-A0A3D0IC52-F1
#
_cell.length_a   1.000
_cell.length_b   1.000
_cell.length_c   1.000
_cell.angle_alpha   90.00
_cell.angle_beta   90.00
_cell.angle_gamma   90.00
#
_symmetry.space_group_name_H-M   'P 1'
#
loop_
_entity.id
_entity.type
_entity.pdbx_description
1 polymer ?
#
loop_
_entity_poly.entity_id
_entity_poly.type
_entity_poly.pdbx_seq_one_letter_code
_entity_poly.pdbx_strand_id
1 'polypeptide(L)'
;MLRRLAGSLAEPRPRRRPPLPSSTRAAGFLTRQRPAMRLLWSRAPGLPSLWRFPSARAGGNRIETPLHTRNTSRPAGLAVWIATFFGVGYCPVAPGTAGAAAGLVLYAALSGLSPMLYLLTCVALVFLGIWAAEEFSRQSGIHDDGRIVIDEVAGQLLSLLPLVFLNRRGSIPLVVTGFVLFRVLDVWKPGPVRWLERNLSGGAGVVMDDVLAGVFAAAALGAIAWKWQA
;
A
#
# COMPACT_ATOMS: atom_id res chain seq x y z
N MET A 1 65.35 -13.94 45.47
CA MET A 1 65.71 -12.51 45.43
C MET A 1 64.41 -11.70 45.26
N LEU A 2 63.56 -11.67 46.29
CA LEU A 2 63.33 -10.53 47.22
C LEU A 2 62.89 -9.20 46.58
N ARG A 3 61.67 -8.78 47.00
CA ARG A 3 61.15 -7.39 47.23
C ARG A 3 60.53 -6.64 46.03
N ARG A 4 59.22 -6.33 46.12
CA ARG A 4 58.61 -4.99 46.41
C ARG A 4 58.40 -4.16 45.12
N LEU A 5 57.28 -3.53 44.78
CA LEU A 5 56.36 -2.66 45.52
C LEU A 5 55.12 -2.29 44.66
N ALA A 6 54.02 -1.97 45.34
CA ALA A 6 53.04 -0.92 45.06
C ALA A 6 52.16 -0.94 43.78
N GLY A 7 50.85 -0.78 43.99
CA GLY A 7 49.93 -0.31 42.95
C GLY A 7 48.45 -0.61 43.20
N SER A 8 47.90 -0.12 44.32
CA SER A 8 46.46 -0.11 44.58
C SER A 8 45.73 0.75 43.53
N LEU A 9 44.95 0.13 42.64
CA LEU A 9 43.97 0.82 41.81
C LEU A 9 42.58 0.35 42.25
N ALA A 10 41.90 1.24 42.97
CA ALA A 10 40.53 1.07 43.41
C ALA A 10 39.58 1.03 42.20
N GLU A 11 38.81 -0.04 42.06
CA GLU A 11 37.73 -0.11 41.08
C GLU A 11 36.56 0.84 41.44
N PRO A 12 35.98 1.56 40.47
CA PRO A 12 34.82 2.41 40.70
C PRO A 12 33.55 1.58 40.90
N ARG A 13 32.87 1.78 42.03
CA ARG A 13 31.57 1.15 42.35
C ARG A 13 30.48 1.48 41.30
N PRO A 14 29.64 0.52 40.90
CA PRO A 14 28.53 0.78 39.98
C PRO A 14 27.46 1.69 40.62
N ARG A 15 27.08 2.76 39.91
CA ARG A 15 25.99 3.68 40.31
C ARG A 15 24.66 2.92 40.32
N ARG A 16 23.98 2.92 41.46
CA ARG A 16 22.61 2.41 41.60
C ARG A 16 21.65 3.25 40.75
N ARG A 17 20.87 2.60 39.87
CA ARG A 17 19.79 3.26 39.11
C ARG A 17 18.60 3.51 40.05
N PRO A 18 17.88 4.64 39.93
CA PRO A 18 16.63 4.85 40.65
C PRO A 18 15.52 3.94 40.09
N PRO A 19 14.51 3.56 40.90
CA PRO A 19 13.43 2.68 40.48
C PRO A 19 12.49 3.39 39.50
N LEU A 20 11.98 2.63 38.53
CA LEU A 20 10.95 3.07 37.57
C LEU A 20 9.61 3.30 38.29
N PRO A 21 8.84 4.34 37.94
CA PRO A 21 7.49 4.50 38.45
C PRO A 21 6.56 3.42 37.87
N SER A 22 5.76 2.84 38.76
CA SER A 22 4.74 1.85 38.51
C SER A 22 3.62 2.37 37.61
N SER A 23 3.15 1.47 36.76
CA SER A 23 1.95 1.61 35.95
C SER A 23 0.70 1.67 36.82
N THR A 24 -0.08 2.74 36.72
CA THR A 24 -1.50 2.73 37.09
C THR A 24 -2.27 3.85 36.38
N ARG A 25 -3.50 3.52 35.95
CA ARG A 25 -4.60 4.36 35.42
C ARG A 25 -4.52 4.60 33.91
N ALA A 26 -5.28 3.94 33.05
CA ALA A 26 -6.74 3.79 33.01
C ALA A 26 -7.47 5.13 33.13
N ALA A 27 -7.89 5.71 32.00
CA ALA A 27 -9.23 6.28 31.76
C ALA A 27 -9.24 7.26 30.56
N GLY A 28 -10.27 7.11 29.71
CA GLY A 28 -10.77 8.10 28.75
C GLY A 28 -10.20 7.94 27.34
N PHE A 29 -10.88 7.39 26.33
CA PHE A 29 -12.29 7.61 25.96
C PHE A 29 -12.70 9.06 26.19
N LEU A 30 -12.47 9.92 25.19
CA LEU A 30 -13.50 10.72 24.52
C LEU A 30 -12.85 11.83 23.66
N THR A 31 -13.44 11.98 22.47
CA THR A 31 -13.62 13.26 21.75
C THR A 31 -12.40 13.97 21.17
N ARG A 32 -12.04 13.55 19.94
CA ARG A 32 -11.46 14.44 18.93
C ARG A 32 -12.61 15.17 18.22
N GLN A 33 -13.12 16.25 18.81
CA GLN A 33 -14.12 17.15 18.21
C GLN A 33 -13.70 18.62 18.42
N ARG A 34 -13.52 19.31 17.28
CA ARG A 34 -13.74 20.76 17.03
C ARG A 34 -12.70 21.80 17.51
N PRO A 35 -11.94 22.42 16.58
CA PRO A 35 -11.16 23.64 16.82
C PRO A 35 -12.08 24.88 16.74
N ALA A 36 -12.92 25.10 17.75
CA ALA A 36 -13.82 26.27 17.78
C ALA A 36 -13.86 27.02 19.13
N MET A 37 -13.12 26.57 20.14
CA MET A 37 -13.14 27.18 21.49
C MET A 37 -11.98 28.14 21.80
N ARG A 38 -11.10 28.45 20.82
CA ARG A 38 -10.01 29.43 21.03
C ARG A 38 -10.40 30.88 20.80
N LEU A 39 -11.53 31.15 20.14
CA LEU A 39 -11.95 32.51 19.80
C LEU A 39 -12.91 33.16 20.81
N LEU A 40 -13.39 32.41 21.81
CA LEU A 40 -14.36 32.87 22.80
C LEU A 40 -13.74 33.36 24.12
N TRP A 41 -12.41 33.38 24.24
CA TRP A 41 -11.71 33.76 25.48
C TRP A 41 -10.85 35.02 25.37
N SER A 42 -10.90 35.74 24.25
CA SER A 42 -10.10 36.96 24.03
C SER A 42 -10.75 38.26 24.54
N ARG A 43 -11.91 38.20 25.20
CA ARG A 43 -12.70 39.39 25.57
C ARG A 43 -13.16 39.47 27.03
N ALA A 44 -12.60 38.67 27.94
CA ALA A 44 -12.88 38.85 29.37
C ALA A 44 -11.99 39.95 29.98
N PRO A 45 -12.54 41.08 30.47
CA PRO A 45 -11.77 42.06 31.21
C PRO A 45 -11.59 41.58 32.66
N GLY A 46 -10.34 41.45 33.13
CA GLY A 46 -10.04 41.21 34.55
C GLY A 46 -9.10 40.05 34.90
N LEU A 47 -8.17 39.63 34.03
CA LEU A 47 -7.21 38.58 34.37
C LEU A 47 -6.02 39.11 35.20
N PRO A 48 -5.64 38.45 36.32
CA PRO A 48 -4.50 38.82 37.16
C PRO A 48 -3.17 38.79 36.41
N SER A 49 -2.27 39.70 36.77
CA SER A 49 -0.94 39.94 36.16
C SER A 49 0.06 38.77 36.21
N LEU A 50 -0.33 37.63 36.79
CA LEU A 50 0.48 36.41 36.95
C LEU A 50 0.58 35.55 35.68
N TRP A 51 -0.13 35.90 34.59
CA TRP A 51 -0.09 35.16 33.32
C TRP A 51 0.61 35.91 32.17
N ARG A 52 1.59 36.76 32.49
CA ARG A 52 2.48 37.32 31.46
C ARG A 52 3.52 36.28 31.08
N PHE A 53 3.35 35.69 29.90
CA PHE A 53 4.35 34.81 29.31
C PHE A 53 5.65 35.58 29.02
N PRO A 54 6.83 35.00 29.25
CA PRO A 54 8.10 35.58 28.85
C PRO A 54 8.10 35.81 27.34
N SER A 55 8.41 37.04 26.90
CA SER A 55 8.68 37.33 25.50
C SER A 55 9.88 36.49 25.06
N ALA A 56 9.62 35.46 24.25
CA ALA A 56 10.66 34.64 23.65
C ALA A 56 11.60 35.56 22.85
N ARG A 57 12.83 35.67 23.35
CA ARG A 57 13.92 36.40 22.72
C ARG A 57 14.20 35.73 21.38
N ALA A 58 14.06 36.49 20.29
CA ALA A 58 14.35 36.04 18.92
C ALA A 58 15.85 35.70 18.81
N GLY A 59 16.16 34.42 18.94
CA GLY A 59 17.52 33.89 18.87
C GLY A 59 17.43 32.40 18.59
N GLY A 60 17.11 32.06 17.34
CA GLY A 60 17.03 30.67 16.90
C GLY A 60 17.53 30.60 15.47
N ASN A 61 18.68 29.95 15.29
CA ASN A 61 19.14 29.47 14.00
C ASN A 61 17.93 28.92 13.24
N ARG A 62 17.61 29.54 12.12
CA ARG A 62 16.60 29.05 11.19
C ARG A 62 17.08 27.66 10.78
N ILE A 63 16.52 26.63 11.41
CA ILE A 63 16.56 25.28 10.86
C ILE A 63 15.84 25.45 9.53
N GLU A 64 16.61 25.61 8.47
CA GLU A 64 16.11 25.47 7.11
C GLU A 64 15.62 24.03 7.02
N THR A 65 14.36 23.81 7.36
CA THR A 65 13.66 22.60 6.98
C THR A 65 13.92 22.43 5.49
N PRO A 66 14.59 21.35 5.05
CA PRO A 66 14.79 21.14 3.63
C PRO A 66 13.40 21.15 3.02
N LEU A 67 13.12 22.15 2.20
CA LEU A 67 11.90 22.21 1.42
C LEU A 67 11.99 20.99 0.51
N HIS A 68 11.37 19.89 0.93
CA HIS A 68 11.12 18.75 0.08
C HIS A 68 10.26 19.34 -1.04
N THR A 69 10.91 19.70 -2.13
CA THR A 69 10.29 20.27 -3.32
C THR A 69 9.37 19.19 -3.85
N ARG A 70 8.12 19.19 -3.36
CA ARG A 70 7.07 18.35 -3.93
C ARG A 70 7.01 18.76 -5.39
N ASN A 71 7.41 17.84 -6.25
CA ASN A 71 7.26 18.03 -7.67
C ASN A 71 5.75 18.09 -7.94
N THR A 72 5.20 19.29 -8.11
CA THR A 72 3.76 19.52 -8.30
C THR A 72 3.32 19.27 -9.73
N SER A 73 4.22 18.79 -10.60
CA SER A 73 3.86 18.39 -11.96
C SER A 73 2.85 17.25 -11.89
N ARG A 74 1.73 17.40 -12.61
CA ARG A 74 0.76 16.31 -12.80
C ARG A 74 1.50 15.07 -13.33
N PRO A 75 1.20 13.86 -12.84
CA PRO A 75 1.80 12.65 -13.36
C PRO A 75 1.62 12.59 -14.88
N ALA A 76 2.71 12.34 -15.60
CA ALA A 76 2.72 12.27 -17.06
C ALA A 76 3.71 11.23 -17.58
N GLY A 77 3.52 10.81 -18.83
CA GLY A 77 4.40 9.87 -19.52
C GLY A 77 3.89 8.43 -19.55
N LEU A 78 4.72 7.55 -20.12
CA LEU A 78 4.34 6.18 -20.44
C LEU A 78 3.90 5.36 -19.21
N ALA A 79 4.59 5.53 -18.09
CA ALA A 79 4.24 4.86 -16.83
C ALA A 79 2.82 5.20 -16.36
N VAL A 80 2.36 6.45 -16.57
CA VAL A 80 1.01 6.87 -16.18
C VAL A 80 -0.05 6.23 -17.07
N TRP A 81 0.19 6.19 -18.38
CA TRP A 81 -0.69 5.49 -19.31
C TRP A 81 -0.81 4.01 -18.99
N ILE A 82 0.30 3.36 -18.61
CA ILE A 82 0.29 1.95 -18.25
C ILE A 82 -0.40 1.74 -16.89
N ALA A 83 0.01 2.49 -15.86
CA ALA A 83 -0.52 2.35 -14.51
C ALA A 83 -2.04 2.56 -14.48
N THR A 84 -2.55 3.54 -15.23
CA THR A 84 -3.99 3.82 -15.32
C THR A 84 -4.73 2.97 -16.36
N PHE A 85 -4.04 1.99 -16.98
CA PHE A 85 -4.52 1.18 -18.09
C PHE A 85 -5.25 2.00 -19.16
N PHE A 86 -4.50 2.88 -19.83
CA PHE A 86 -4.96 3.77 -20.87
C PHE A 86 -6.10 4.72 -20.46
N GLY A 87 -6.13 5.09 -19.18
CA GLY A 87 -7.08 6.04 -18.61
C GLY A 87 -8.30 5.40 -17.95
N VAL A 88 -8.43 4.06 -17.96
CA VAL A 88 -9.47 3.33 -17.22
C VAL A 88 -9.46 3.67 -15.74
N GLY A 89 -8.28 3.85 -15.15
CA GLY A 89 -8.11 4.22 -13.75
C GLY A 89 -8.69 5.58 -13.35
N TYR A 90 -9.09 6.41 -14.33
CA TYR A 90 -9.82 7.66 -14.06
C TYR A 90 -11.34 7.47 -13.98
N CYS A 91 -11.84 6.23 -14.02
CA CYS A 91 -13.26 5.96 -13.82
C CYS A 91 -13.72 6.55 -12.47
N PRO A 92 -14.76 7.41 -12.46
CA PRO A 92 -15.21 8.09 -11.24
C PRO A 92 -15.88 7.14 -10.24
N VAL A 93 -16.31 5.95 -10.69
CA VAL A 93 -17.04 4.97 -9.90
C VAL A 93 -16.29 3.65 -9.95
N ALA A 94 -15.72 3.25 -8.82
CA ALA A 94 -15.01 1.99 -8.63
C ALA A 94 -13.92 1.72 -9.69
N PRO A 95 -12.83 2.51 -9.72
CA PRO A 95 -11.75 2.39 -10.71
C PRO A 95 -11.19 0.96 -10.81
N GLY A 96 -11.02 0.25 -9.68
CA GLY A 96 -10.56 -1.15 -9.74
C GLY A 96 -11.55 -2.14 -10.37
N THR A 97 -12.85 -1.88 -10.31
CA THR A 97 -13.83 -2.68 -11.07
C THR A 97 -13.73 -2.39 -12.56
N ALA A 98 -13.50 -1.12 -12.93
CA ALA A 98 -13.24 -0.76 -14.32
C ALA A 98 -11.93 -1.40 -14.83
N GLY A 99 -10.87 -1.42 -14.02
CA GLY A 99 -9.61 -2.12 -14.28
C GLY A 99 -9.81 -3.61 -14.53
N ALA A 100 -10.48 -4.31 -13.60
CA ALA A 100 -10.80 -5.73 -13.76
C ALA A 100 -11.66 -5.99 -15.01
N ALA A 101 -12.66 -5.16 -15.30
CA ALA A 101 -13.46 -5.28 -16.51
C ALA A 101 -12.63 -5.06 -17.78
N ALA A 102 -11.69 -4.11 -17.76
CA ALA A 102 -10.73 -3.91 -18.84
C ALA A 102 -9.80 -5.14 -19.02
N GLY A 103 -9.46 -5.83 -17.92
CA GLY A 103 -8.81 -7.13 -17.93
C GLY A 103 -9.61 -8.20 -18.69
N LEU A 104 -10.94 -8.20 -18.63
CA LEU A 104 -11.78 -9.10 -19.45
C LEU A 104 -11.72 -8.77 -20.94
N VAL A 105 -11.70 -7.49 -21.28
CA VAL A 105 -11.55 -7.05 -22.68
C VAL A 105 -10.18 -7.48 -23.22
N LEU A 106 -9.13 -7.28 -22.42
CA LEU A 106 -7.78 -7.71 -22.77
C LEU A 106 -7.69 -9.25 -22.84
N TYR A 107 -8.34 -9.97 -21.94
CA TYR A 107 -8.45 -11.43 -22.01
C TYR A 107 -9.05 -11.88 -23.35
N ALA A 108 -10.15 -11.28 -23.79
CA ALA A 108 -10.78 -11.64 -25.06
C ALA A 108 -9.80 -11.51 -26.22
N ALA A 109 -9.00 -10.43 -26.25
CA ALA A 109 -7.96 -10.21 -27.26
C ALA A 109 -6.79 -11.22 -27.16
N LEU A 110 -6.40 -11.63 -25.95
CA LEU A 110 -5.26 -12.51 -25.72
C LEU A 110 -5.62 -14.01 -25.67
N SER A 111 -6.90 -14.37 -25.56
CA SER A 111 -7.36 -15.76 -25.38
C SER A 111 -7.03 -16.69 -26.55
N GLY A 112 -6.71 -16.13 -27.72
CA GLY A 112 -6.26 -16.88 -28.90
C GLY A 112 -4.81 -17.39 -28.81
N LEU A 113 -4.00 -16.83 -27.90
CA LEU A 113 -2.58 -17.19 -27.76
C LEU A 113 -2.39 -18.64 -27.28
N SER A 114 -1.19 -19.19 -27.51
CA SER A 114 -0.81 -20.45 -26.90
C SER A 114 -0.75 -20.31 -25.37
N PRO A 115 -1.00 -21.37 -24.58
CA PRO A 115 -1.00 -21.28 -23.13
C PRO A 115 0.30 -20.69 -22.55
N MET A 116 1.45 -21.07 -23.11
CA MET A 116 2.75 -20.54 -22.70
C MET A 116 2.90 -19.05 -23.03
N LEU A 117 2.50 -18.62 -24.22
CA LEU A 117 2.61 -17.21 -24.61
C LEU A 117 1.66 -16.34 -23.77
N TYR A 118 0.44 -16.81 -23.50
CA TYR A 118 -0.49 -16.12 -22.60
C TYR A 118 0.10 -15.97 -21.19
N LEU A 119 0.69 -17.04 -20.63
CA LEU A 119 1.36 -16.99 -19.33
C LEU A 119 2.52 -15.98 -19.33
N LEU A 120 3.37 -16.00 -20.36
CA LEU A 120 4.47 -15.04 -20.50
C LEU A 120 3.95 -13.60 -20.60
N THR A 121 2.84 -13.36 -21.31
CA THR A 121 2.19 -12.05 -21.37
C THR A 121 1.70 -11.60 -20.00
N CYS A 122 1.07 -12.48 -19.22
CA CYS A 122 0.64 -12.16 -17.85
C CYS A 122 1.84 -11.79 -16.97
N VAL A 123 2.90 -12.59 -17.00
CA VAL A 123 4.13 -12.33 -16.24
C VAL A 123 4.77 -11.01 -16.66
N ALA A 124 4.85 -10.73 -17.97
CA ALA A 124 5.37 -9.46 -18.47
C ALA A 124 4.52 -8.26 -18.01
N LEU A 125 3.19 -8.37 -18.02
CA LEU A 125 2.29 -7.33 -17.52
C LEU A 125 2.46 -7.09 -16.02
N VAL A 126 2.73 -8.11 -15.22
CA VAL A 126 3.05 -7.95 -13.79
C VAL A 126 4.30 -7.10 -13.60
N PHE A 127 5.41 -7.45 -14.27
CA PHE A 127 6.65 -6.66 -14.14
C PHE A 127 6.49 -5.24 -14.66
N LEU A 128 5.78 -5.07 -15.78
CA LEU A 128 5.48 -3.76 -16.34
C LEU A 128 4.60 -2.94 -15.40
N GLY A 129 3.62 -3.58 -14.78
CA GLY A 129 2.73 -2.98 -13.78
C GLY A 129 3.49 -2.52 -12.55
N ILE A 130 4.41 -3.33 -12.02
CA ILE A 130 5.23 -2.97 -10.85
C ILE A 130 6.04 -1.69 -11.13
N TRP A 131 6.71 -1.64 -12.28
CA TRP A 131 7.47 -0.46 -12.69
C TRP A 131 6.55 0.77 -12.88
N ALA A 132 5.41 0.59 -13.56
CA ALA A 132 4.49 1.67 -13.84
C ALA A 132 3.84 2.23 -12.56
N ALA A 133 3.46 1.36 -11.62
CA ALA A 133 2.90 1.72 -10.32
C ALA A 133 3.90 2.47 -9.44
N GLU A 134 5.17 2.03 -9.42
CA GLU A 134 6.25 2.72 -8.72
C GLU A 134 6.47 4.13 -9.28
N GLU A 135 6.59 4.24 -10.60
CA GLU A 135 6.83 5.52 -11.26
C GLU A 135 5.62 6.46 -11.14
N PHE A 136 4.39 5.94 -11.23
CA PHE A 136 3.18 6.72 -10.97
C PHE A 136 3.15 7.24 -9.52
N SER A 137 3.44 6.38 -8.54
CA SER A 137 3.47 6.74 -7.13
C SER A 137 4.54 7.80 -6.84
N ARG A 138 5.71 7.68 -7.48
CA ARG A 138 6.81 8.64 -7.39
C ARG A 138 6.43 10.01 -7.95
N GLN A 139 5.73 10.05 -9.08
CA GLN A 139 5.31 11.31 -9.72
C GLN A 139 4.12 11.97 -9.01
N SER A 140 3.14 11.18 -8.57
CA SER A 140 1.95 11.70 -7.87
C SER A 140 2.26 12.09 -6.42
N GLY A 141 3.30 11.51 -5.82
CA GLY A 141 3.59 11.65 -4.40
C GLY A 141 2.56 10.95 -3.51
N ILE A 142 1.71 10.11 -4.09
CA ILE A 142 0.68 9.33 -3.42
C ILE A 142 1.09 7.86 -3.54
N HIS A 143 1.27 7.19 -2.42
CA HIS A 143 1.45 5.74 -2.40
C HIS A 143 0.08 5.08 -2.49
N ASP A 144 0.00 4.00 -3.28
CA ASP A 144 -1.21 3.20 -3.43
C ASP A 144 -2.41 4.07 -3.89
N ASP A 145 -2.21 4.77 -5.01
CA ASP A 145 -3.25 5.62 -5.59
C ASP A 145 -4.25 4.76 -6.35
N GLY A 146 -5.54 4.85 -6.01
CA GLY A 146 -6.60 4.05 -6.65
C GLY A 146 -6.84 4.32 -8.13
N ARG A 147 -6.04 5.19 -8.78
CA ARG A 147 -5.97 5.32 -10.24
C ARG A 147 -5.02 4.32 -10.88
N ILE A 148 -4.12 3.71 -10.11
CA ILE A 148 -3.32 2.58 -10.56
C ILE A 148 -4.29 1.42 -10.65
N VAL A 149 -4.51 0.92 -11.88
CA VAL A 149 -5.42 -0.18 -12.16
C VAL A 149 -4.81 -1.32 -12.99
N ILE A 150 -3.50 -1.23 -13.23
CA ILE A 150 -2.75 -2.23 -13.98
C ILE A 150 -2.61 -3.54 -13.20
N ASP A 151 -2.62 -3.45 -11.89
CA ASP A 151 -2.73 -4.52 -10.91
C ASP A 151 -4.04 -5.29 -11.06
N GLU A 152 -5.21 -4.64 -11.12
CA GLU A 152 -6.45 -5.41 -11.30
C GLU A 152 -6.52 -6.05 -12.68
N VAL A 153 -5.97 -5.40 -13.72
CA VAL A 153 -5.87 -5.97 -15.06
C VAL A 153 -5.00 -7.22 -15.05
N ALA A 154 -3.81 -7.16 -14.45
CA ALA A 154 -2.88 -8.28 -14.36
C ALA A 154 -3.46 -9.43 -13.52
N GLY A 155 -4.03 -9.12 -12.36
CA GLY A 155 -4.71 -10.09 -11.49
C GLY A 155 -5.89 -10.77 -12.18
N GLN A 156 -6.72 -10.00 -12.89
CA GLN A 156 -7.85 -10.55 -13.65
C GLN A 156 -7.39 -11.47 -14.78
N LEU A 157 -6.35 -11.12 -15.54
CA LEU A 157 -5.81 -11.99 -16.58
C LEU A 157 -5.25 -13.31 -16.01
N LEU A 158 -4.56 -13.24 -14.88
CA LEU A 158 -4.06 -14.42 -14.17
C LEU A 158 -5.22 -15.32 -13.70
N SER A 159 -6.31 -14.74 -13.19
CA SER A 159 -7.48 -15.51 -12.75
C SER A 159 -8.10 -16.37 -13.86
N LEU A 160 -7.97 -15.95 -15.13
CA LEU A 160 -8.53 -16.61 -16.30
C LEU A 160 -7.54 -17.56 -17.00
N LEU A 161 -6.29 -17.63 -16.53
CA LEU A 161 -5.25 -18.52 -17.03
C LEU A 161 -5.72 -19.99 -17.21
N PRO A 162 -6.47 -20.60 -16.28
CA PRO A 162 -6.92 -21.99 -16.44
C PRO A 162 -7.80 -22.21 -17.67
N LEU A 163 -8.56 -21.21 -18.10
CA LEU A 163 -9.43 -21.33 -19.27
C LEU A 163 -8.63 -21.47 -20.57
N VAL A 164 -7.43 -20.89 -20.62
CA VAL A 164 -6.52 -21.03 -21.76
C VAL A 164 -5.88 -22.42 -21.75
N PHE A 165 -5.38 -22.88 -20.59
CA PHE A 165 -4.73 -24.18 -20.44
C PHE A 165 -5.67 -25.37 -20.65
N LEU A 166 -6.92 -25.26 -20.17
CA LEU A 166 -7.93 -26.31 -20.31
C LEU A 166 -8.73 -26.20 -21.61
N ASN A 167 -8.37 -25.27 -22.51
CA ASN A 167 -9.07 -24.97 -23.76
C ASN A 167 -10.58 -24.67 -23.56
N ARG A 168 -10.92 -23.93 -22.50
CA ARG A 168 -12.29 -23.50 -22.12
C ARG A 168 -12.55 -22.01 -22.37
N ARG A 169 -11.71 -21.34 -23.16
CA ARG A 169 -11.76 -19.90 -23.48
C ARG A 169 -13.09 -19.37 -24.03
N GLY A 170 -13.92 -20.22 -24.66
CA GLY A 170 -15.24 -19.83 -25.16
C GLY A 170 -16.37 -19.88 -24.13
N SER A 171 -16.11 -20.35 -22.90
CA SER A 171 -17.15 -20.53 -21.88
C SER A 171 -17.43 -19.23 -21.14
N ILE A 172 -18.45 -18.49 -21.59
CA ILE A 172 -18.90 -17.25 -20.92
C ILE A 172 -19.20 -17.46 -19.43
N PRO A 173 -19.90 -18.54 -19.00
CA PRO A 173 -20.13 -18.77 -17.57
C PRO A 173 -18.84 -18.89 -16.75
N LEU A 174 -17.80 -19.55 -17.29
CA LEU A 174 -16.51 -19.67 -16.61
C LEU A 174 -15.73 -18.35 -16.61
N VAL A 175 -15.81 -17.56 -17.68
CA VAL A 175 -15.20 -16.21 -17.72
C VAL A 175 -15.84 -15.31 -16.66
N VAL A 176 -17.17 -15.30 -16.56
CA VAL A 176 -17.89 -14.55 -15.52
C VAL A 176 -17.55 -15.07 -14.13
N THR A 177 -17.45 -16.39 -13.96
CA THR A 177 -17.04 -17.00 -12.69
C THR A 177 -15.63 -16.56 -12.29
N GLY A 178 -14.68 -16.53 -13.24
CA GLY A 178 -13.32 -16.04 -13.00
C GLY A 178 -13.28 -14.57 -12.59
N PHE A 179 -14.07 -13.71 -13.25
CA PHE A 179 -14.24 -12.30 -12.87
C PHE A 179 -14.75 -12.17 -11.43
N VAL A 180 -15.82 -12.87 -11.09
CA VAL A 180 -16.42 -12.80 -9.74
C VAL A 180 -15.46 -13.34 -8.69
N LEU A 181 -14.81 -14.48 -8.93
CA LEU A 181 -13.84 -15.06 -8.00
C LEU A 181 -12.69 -14.11 -7.73
N PHE A 182 -12.12 -13.51 -8.78
CA PHE A 182 -11.07 -12.51 -8.65
C PHE A 182 -11.54 -11.32 -7.78
N ARG A 183 -12.67 -10.70 -8.12
CA ARG A 183 -13.19 -9.54 -7.36
C ARG A 183 -13.48 -9.88 -5.91
N VAL A 184 -14.04 -11.05 -5.63
CA VAL A 184 -14.31 -11.49 -4.24
C VAL A 184 -13.01 -11.65 -3.48
N LEU A 185 -11.99 -12.28 -4.07
CA LEU A 185 -10.70 -12.53 -3.40
C LEU A 185 -9.86 -11.27 -3.22
N ASP A 186 -9.87 -10.39 -4.23
CA ASP A 186 -9.26 -9.05 -4.18
C ASP A 186 -9.85 -8.21 -3.03
N VAL A 187 -11.18 -8.14 -2.93
CA VAL A 187 -11.84 -7.37 -1.85
C VAL A 187 -11.68 -8.02 -0.48
N TRP A 188 -11.71 -9.36 -0.41
CA TRP A 188 -11.70 -10.07 0.87
C TRP A 188 -10.31 -10.15 1.51
N LYS A 189 -9.23 -10.12 0.72
CA LYS A 189 -7.82 -10.19 1.14
C LYS A 189 -7.58 -11.17 2.32
N PRO A 190 -7.70 -12.51 2.13
CA PRO A 190 -7.42 -13.44 3.21
C PRO A 190 -5.95 -13.36 3.67
N GLY A 191 -5.77 -13.41 4.99
CA GLY A 191 -4.53 -13.34 5.80
C GLY A 191 -3.16 -13.20 5.12
N PRO A 192 -2.63 -14.23 4.41
CA PRO A 192 -1.27 -14.23 3.85
C PRO A 192 -0.95 -13.06 2.91
N VAL A 193 -1.94 -12.48 2.23
CA VAL A 193 -1.76 -11.30 1.36
C VAL A 193 -1.30 -10.09 2.19
N ARG A 194 -1.96 -9.82 3.32
CA ARG A 194 -1.60 -8.73 4.24
C ARG A 194 -0.23 -8.88 4.88
N TRP A 195 0.36 -10.07 4.88
CA TRP A 195 1.73 -10.27 5.34
C TRP A 195 2.74 -9.88 4.27
N LEU A 196 2.46 -10.17 2.99
CA LEU A 196 3.32 -9.78 1.88
C LEU A 196 3.28 -8.25 1.66
N GLU A 197 2.08 -7.66 1.73
CA GLU A 197 1.81 -6.21 1.68
C GLU A 197 2.61 -5.42 2.75
N ARG A 198 2.93 -6.05 3.90
CA ARG A 198 3.75 -5.45 4.96
C ARG A 198 5.25 -5.53 4.72
N ASN A 199 5.70 -6.46 3.88
CA ASN A 199 7.12 -6.73 3.63
C ASN A 199 7.58 -6.22 2.25
N LEU A 200 6.65 -5.98 1.34
CA LEU A 200 6.89 -5.35 0.04
C LEU A 200 6.48 -3.88 0.11
N SER A 201 7.37 -2.99 -0.34
CA SER A 201 7.10 -1.56 -0.44
C SER A 201 7.10 -1.10 -1.90
N GLY A 202 6.48 0.04 -2.15
CA GLY A 202 6.41 0.63 -3.50
C GLY A 202 5.46 -0.11 -4.43
N GLY A 203 5.68 0.02 -5.74
CA GLY A 203 4.84 -0.55 -6.79
C GLY A 203 4.75 -2.08 -6.76
N ALA A 204 5.73 -2.76 -6.15
CA ALA A 204 5.65 -4.20 -5.94
C ALA A 204 4.57 -4.57 -4.91
N GLY A 205 4.40 -3.79 -3.84
CA GLY A 205 3.35 -4.03 -2.86
C GLY A 205 1.96 -3.89 -3.48
N VAL A 206 1.76 -2.82 -4.27
CA VAL A 206 0.49 -2.53 -4.95
C VAL A 206 0.10 -3.67 -5.89
N VAL A 207 1.00 -4.07 -6.79
CA VAL A 207 0.65 -5.06 -7.83
C VAL A 207 0.57 -6.49 -7.30
N MET A 208 1.36 -6.84 -6.28
CA MET A 208 1.44 -8.24 -5.86
C MET A 208 0.24 -8.73 -5.07
N ASP A 209 -0.50 -7.83 -4.43
CA ASP A 209 -1.74 -8.17 -3.76
C ASP A 209 -2.79 -8.73 -4.73
N ASP A 210 -3.01 -8.04 -5.86
CA ASP A 210 -3.96 -8.45 -6.89
C ASP A 210 -3.49 -9.67 -7.65
N VAL A 211 -2.19 -9.80 -7.87
CA VAL A 211 -1.62 -11.00 -8.49
C VAL A 211 -1.85 -12.23 -7.61
N LEU A 212 -1.68 -12.11 -6.28
CA LEU A 212 -2.00 -13.21 -5.37
C LEU A 212 -3.49 -13.54 -5.40
N ALA A 213 -4.37 -12.54 -5.37
CA ALA A 213 -5.80 -12.74 -5.53
C ALA A 213 -6.12 -13.44 -6.87
N GLY A 214 -5.47 -13.04 -7.96
CA GLY A 214 -5.56 -13.65 -9.28
C GLY A 214 -5.12 -15.11 -9.30
N VAL A 215 -4.01 -15.45 -8.65
CA VAL A 215 -3.52 -16.84 -8.53
C VAL A 215 -4.50 -17.72 -7.75
N PHE A 216 -5.04 -17.23 -6.62
CA PHE A 216 -6.05 -17.97 -5.86
C PHE A 216 -7.35 -18.15 -6.67
N ALA A 217 -7.78 -17.11 -7.38
CA ALA A 217 -8.93 -17.16 -8.27
C ALA A 217 -8.71 -18.17 -9.41
N ALA A 218 -7.51 -18.21 -9.99
CA ALA A 218 -7.13 -19.18 -11.02
C ALA A 218 -7.20 -20.62 -10.50
N ALA A 219 -6.68 -20.88 -9.30
CA ALA A 219 -6.75 -22.21 -8.69
C ALA A 219 -8.21 -22.66 -8.47
N ALA A 220 -9.05 -21.78 -7.93
CA ALA A 220 -10.47 -22.05 -7.72
C ALA A 220 -11.23 -22.26 -9.04
N LEU A 221 -11.03 -21.38 -10.02
CA LEU A 221 -11.64 -21.48 -11.34
C LEU A 221 -11.20 -22.75 -12.07
N GLY A 222 -9.92 -23.09 -12.00
CA GLY A 222 -9.36 -24.31 -12.56
C GLY A 222 -10.01 -25.55 -11.97
N ALA A 223 -10.20 -25.60 -10.65
CA ALA A 223 -10.89 -26.71 -9.98
C ALA A 223 -12.35 -26.84 -10.42
N ILE A 224 -13.07 -25.72 -10.57
CA ILE A 224 -14.45 -25.69 -11.07
C ILE A 224 -14.50 -26.17 -12.53
N ALA A 225 -13.62 -25.61 -13.38
CA ALA A 225 -13.56 -25.94 -14.80
C ALA A 225 -13.19 -27.41 -15.04
N TRP A 226 -12.30 -27.97 -14.22
CA TRP A 226 -11.92 -29.38 -14.23
C TRP A 226 -13.09 -30.28 -13.81
N LYS A 227 -13.80 -29.96 -12.72
CA LYS A 227 -14.95 -30.76 -12.28
C LYS A 227 -16.09 -30.78 -13.29
N TRP A 228 -16.30 -29.70 -14.04
CA TRP A 228 -17.29 -29.66 -15.12
C TRP A 228 -16.90 -30.54 -16.33
N GLN A 229 -15.68 -31.09 -16.38
CA GLN A 229 -15.27 -32.05 -17.42
C GLN A 229 -15.57 -33.51 -17.06
N ALA A 230 -15.76 -33.82 -15.77
CA ALA A 230 -16.00 -35.17 -15.24
C ALA A 230 -17.49 -35.48 -15.12
#